data_AF-W9NYU1-F1
#
_entry.id   AF-W9NYU1-F1
#
_cell.length_a   1.000
_cell.length_b   1.000
_cell.length_c   1.000
_cell.angle_alpha   90.00
_cell.angle_beta   90.00
_cell.angle_gamma   90.00
#
_symmetry.space_group_name_H-M   'P 1'
#
loop_
_entity.id
_entity.type
_entity.pdbx_description
1 polymer ?
#
loop_
_entity_poly.entity_id
_entity_poly.type
_entity_poly.pdbx_seq_one_letter_code
_entity_poly.pdbx_strand_id
1 'polypeptide(L)'
;MVQRFRLMAAIWLGYPAATTSQPDHQAAWDLLVAAYLFRMEKEFFEISKFFIRNDAPFLKYALGTPDEHLGLKLGMAIKSVRLANFTNHVDIDLCLGCFSTAQENFVERQPGCRFTTRHLW
;
A
#
# COMPACT_ATOMS: atom_id res chain seq x y z
N MET A 1 -9.33 -18.47 -0.67
CA MET A 1 -8.30 -18.24 -1.70
C MET A 1 -7.26 -19.35 -1.63
N VAL A 2 -6.89 -19.96 -2.77
CA VAL A 2 -6.02 -21.16 -2.79
C VAL A 2 -4.55 -20.77 -2.61
N GLN A 3 -3.84 -21.45 -1.71
CA GLN A 3 -2.46 -21.16 -1.30
C GLN A 3 -1.45 -21.09 -2.47
N ARG A 4 -1.70 -21.83 -3.56
CA ARG A 4 -0.87 -21.89 -4.77
C ARG A 4 -0.70 -20.54 -5.48
N PHE A 5 -1.68 -19.65 -5.40
CA PHE A 5 -1.59 -18.34 -6.06
C PHE A 5 -0.66 -17.37 -5.34
N ARG A 6 -0.45 -17.56 -4.03
CA ARG A 6 0.38 -16.68 -3.20
C ARG A 6 1.86 -16.78 -3.54
N LEU A 7 2.33 -17.97 -3.91
CA LEU A 7 3.70 -18.21 -4.36
C LEU A 7 4.00 -17.52 -5.70
N MET A 8 3.06 -17.61 -6.65
CA MET A 8 3.17 -16.94 -7.94
C MET A 8 3.07 -15.42 -7.79
N ALA A 9 2.18 -14.94 -6.91
CA ALA A 9 2.10 -13.52 -6.56
C ALA A 9 3.42 -13.02 -5.93
N ALA A 10 4.05 -13.77 -5.03
CA ALA A 10 5.34 -13.39 -4.44
C ALA A 10 6.47 -13.24 -5.47
N ILE A 11 6.54 -14.16 -6.44
CA ILE A 11 7.52 -14.09 -7.52
C ILE A 11 7.25 -12.87 -8.40
N TRP A 12 5.98 -12.61 -8.72
CA TRP A 12 5.57 -11.46 -9.54
C TRP A 12 5.77 -10.12 -8.82
N LEU A 13 5.50 -10.06 -7.51
CA LEU A 13 5.68 -8.89 -6.64
C LEU A 13 7.15 -8.61 -6.28
N GLY A 14 8.03 -9.60 -6.45
CA GLY A 14 9.48 -9.41 -6.38
C GLY A 14 10.07 -8.73 -7.61
N TYR A 15 9.28 -8.56 -8.68
CA TYR A 15 9.72 -7.83 -9.86
C TYR A 15 9.78 -6.33 -9.57
N PRO A 16 10.91 -5.66 -9.82
CA PRO A 16 11.11 -4.33 -9.30
C PRO A 16 10.54 -3.31 -10.29
N ALA A 17 9.21 -3.23 -10.38
CA ALA A 17 8.54 -2.12 -11.06
C ALA A 17 8.96 -0.76 -10.45
N ALA A 18 9.50 -0.77 -9.22
CA ALA A 18 9.97 0.39 -8.47
C ALA A 18 11.49 0.66 -8.52
N THR A 19 12.33 -0.19 -9.15
CA THR A 19 13.80 0.04 -9.20
C THR A 19 14.36 0.31 -10.60
N THR A 20 13.50 0.46 -11.62
CA THR A 20 13.91 0.85 -12.97
C THR A 20 14.01 2.38 -13.07
N SER A 21 14.88 2.88 -13.96
CA SER A 21 15.08 4.32 -14.23
C SER A 21 13.81 5.06 -14.64
N GLN A 22 12.81 4.32 -15.13
CA GLN A 22 11.42 4.76 -15.26
C GLN A 22 10.54 3.77 -14.50
N PRO A 23 9.99 4.15 -13.34
CA PRO A 23 9.12 3.25 -12.61
C PRO A 23 7.75 3.16 -13.29
N ASP A 24 7.29 1.93 -13.51
CA ASP A 24 5.95 1.67 -14.05
C ASP A 24 4.92 1.79 -12.93
N HIS A 25 4.29 2.96 -12.87
CA HIS A 25 3.32 3.31 -11.85
C HIS A 25 2.02 2.50 -11.94
N GLN A 26 1.60 2.08 -13.14
CA GLN A 26 0.43 1.23 -13.29
C GLN A 26 0.74 -0.16 -12.74
N ALA A 27 1.87 -0.75 -13.14
CA ALA A 27 2.30 -2.04 -12.63
C ALA A 27 2.48 -2.00 -11.10
N ALA A 28 3.08 -0.94 -10.55
CA ALA A 28 3.20 -0.77 -9.10
C ALA A 28 1.84 -0.70 -8.40
N TRP A 29 0.85 -0.05 -9.01
CA TRP A 29 -0.51 0.03 -8.45
C TRP A 29 -1.21 -1.34 -8.47
N ASP A 30 -1.13 -2.04 -9.60
CA ASP A 30 -1.72 -3.36 -9.77
C ASP A 30 -1.10 -4.36 -8.79
N LEU A 31 0.22 -4.26 -8.56
CA LEU A 31 0.94 -5.03 -7.57
C LEU A 31 0.52 -4.67 -6.14
N LEU A 32 0.24 -3.40 -5.82
CA LEU A 32 -0.28 -2.99 -4.51
C LEU A 32 -1.66 -3.60 -4.24
N VAL A 33 -2.56 -3.53 -5.23
CA VAL A 33 -3.90 -4.13 -5.16
C VAL A 33 -3.80 -5.64 -5.04
N ALA A 34 -2.93 -6.29 -5.81
CA ALA A 34 -2.67 -7.72 -5.71
C ALA A 34 -2.17 -8.10 -4.30
N ALA A 35 -1.20 -7.36 -3.76
CA ALA A 35 -0.68 -7.62 -2.42
C ALA A 35 -1.77 -7.50 -1.34
N TYR A 36 -2.71 -6.57 -1.49
CA TYR A 36 -3.89 -6.49 -0.63
C TYR A 36 -4.78 -7.74 -0.77
N LEU A 37 -5.17 -8.11 -1.99
CA LEU A 37 -6.05 -9.24 -2.26
C LEU A 37 -5.45 -10.57 -1.77
N PHE A 38 -4.15 -10.78 -1.97
CA PHE A 38 -3.41 -11.97 -1.55
C PHE A 38 -2.95 -11.93 -0.07
N ARG A 39 -3.29 -10.87 0.67
CA ARG A 39 -2.89 -10.67 2.07
C ARG A 39 -1.38 -10.80 2.27
N MET A 40 -0.62 -10.11 1.44
CA MET A 40 0.84 -10.12 1.40
C MET A 40 1.38 -8.91 2.14
N GLU A 41 1.50 -9.03 3.46
CA GLU A 41 1.78 -7.90 4.36
C GLU A 41 3.10 -7.19 4.10
N LYS A 42 4.13 -7.93 3.68
CA LYS A 42 5.46 -7.37 3.41
C LYS A 42 5.45 -6.62 2.08
N GLU A 43 4.91 -7.24 1.05
CA GLU A 43 4.85 -6.70 -0.31
C GLU A 43 3.93 -5.48 -0.36
N PHE A 44 2.77 -5.53 0.31
CA PHE A 44 1.89 -4.39 0.44
C PHE A 44 2.59 -3.19 1.09
N PHE A 45 3.32 -3.44 2.17
CA PHE A 45 4.10 -2.41 2.86
C PHE A 45 5.18 -1.82 1.94
N GLU A 46 6.03 -2.66 1.32
CA GLU A 46 7.11 -2.19 0.45
C GLU A 46 6.62 -1.49 -0.82
N ILE A 47 5.52 -1.94 -1.44
CA ILE A 47 4.97 -1.29 -2.63
C ILE A 47 4.29 0.02 -2.24
N SER A 48 3.64 0.10 -1.07
CA SER A 48 3.04 1.36 -0.61
C SER A 48 4.07 2.48 -0.43
N LYS A 49 5.32 2.15 -0.01
CA LYS A 49 6.44 3.11 0.07
C LYS A 49 6.69 3.82 -1.25
N PHE A 50 6.62 3.08 -2.36
CA PHE A 50 6.87 3.65 -3.68
C PHE A 50 5.92 4.83 -3.93
N PHE A 51 4.64 4.65 -3.63
CA PHE A 51 3.68 5.74 -3.75
C PHE A 51 3.89 6.79 -2.68
N ILE A 52 4.09 6.44 -1.41
CA ILE A 52 4.22 7.44 -0.34
C ILE A 52 5.42 8.36 -0.56
N ARG A 53 6.58 7.83 -0.95
CA ARG A 53 7.84 8.59 -1.03
C ARG A 53 8.05 9.39 -2.31
N ASN A 54 7.54 8.91 -3.45
CA ASN A 54 7.86 9.52 -4.76
C ASN A 54 6.85 10.57 -5.23
N ASP A 55 5.91 10.98 -4.38
CA ASP A 55 4.73 11.79 -4.74
C ASP A 55 4.00 11.32 -6.03
N ALA A 56 4.16 10.04 -6.38
CA ALA A 56 3.65 9.45 -7.61
C ALA A 56 2.16 9.77 -7.83
N PRO A 57 1.75 10.19 -9.04
CA PRO A 57 0.34 10.39 -9.34
C PRO A 57 -0.35 9.03 -9.39
N PHE A 58 -1.45 8.88 -8.65
CA PHE A 58 -2.19 7.61 -8.58
C PHE A 58 -3.69 7.73 -8.83
N LEU A 59 -4.23 8.95 -9.02
CA LEU A 59 -5.66 9.16 -9.17
C LEU A 59 -6.26 8.36 -10.33
N LYS A 60 -5.59 8.34 -11.49
CA LYS A 60 -6.04 7.57 -12.65
C LYS A 60 -6.08 6.06 -12.38
N TYR A 61 -5.21 5.55 -11.51
CA TYR A 61 -5.16 4.13 -11.15
C TYR A 61 -6.21 3.77 -10.11
N ALA A 62 -6.42 4.64 -9.12
CA ALA A 62 -7.48 4.51 -8.13
C ALA A 62 -8.87 4.44 -8.80
N LEU A 63 -9.14 5.34 -9.75
CA LEU A 63 -10.40 5.35 -10.50
C LEU A 63 -10.51 4.20 -11.52
N GLY A 64 -9.38 3.69 -12.02
CA GLY A 64 -9.34 2.54 -12.93
C GLY A 64 -9.41 1.18 -12.22
N THR A 65 -9.41 1.15 -10.88
CA THR A 65 -9.47 -0.11 -10.12
C THR A 65 -10.89 -0.67 -10.21
N PRO A 66 -11.08 -1.96 -10.60
CA PRO A 66 -12.43 -2.52 -10.77
C PRO A 66 -13.31 -2.42 -9.53
N ASP A 67 -12.70 -2.54 -8.35
CA ASP A 67 -13.32 -2.15 -7.09
C ASP A 67 -12.94 -0.69 -6.79
N GLU A 68 -13.79 0.24 -7.25
CA GLU A 68 -13.57 1.68 -7.11
C GLU A 68 -13.47 2.09 -5.64
N HIS A 69 -14.23 1.46 -4.75
CA HIS A 69 -14.19 1.75 -3.32
C HIS A 69 -12.82 1.37 -2.74
N LEU A 70 -12.28 0.20 -3.09
CA LEU A 70 -10.92 -0.19 -2.72
C LEU A 70 -9.88 0.78 -3.29
N GLY A 71 -9.99 1.13 -4.58
CA GLY A 71 -9.07 2.05 -5.25
C GLY A 71 -9.01 3.42 -4.58
N LEU A 72 -10.18 4.01 -4.29
CA LEU A 72 -10.30 5.27 -3.57
C LEU A 72 -9.80 5.16 -2.13
N LYS A 73 -10.14 4.06 -1.42
CA LYS A 73 -9.65 3.81 -0.05
C LYS A 73 -8.12 3.76 0.00
N LEU A 74 -7.48 3.08 -0.95
CA LEU A 74 -6.02 3.04 -1.09
C LEU A 74 -5.45 4.44 -1.38
N GLY A 75 -6.03 5.16 -2.32
CA GLY A 75 -5.59 6.51 -2.68
C GLY A 75 -5.66 7.49 -1.49
N MET A 76 -6.76 7.45 -0.72
CA MET A 76 -6.90 8.23 0.51
C MET A 76 -5.86 7.83 1.54
N ALA A 77 -5.67 6.53 1.79
CA ALA A 77 -4.68 6.03 2.75
C ALA A 77 -3.25 6.50 2.41
N ILE A 78 -2.86 6.43 1.13
CA ILE A 78 -1.57 6.94 0.67
C ILE A 78 -1.45 8.45 0.94
N LYS A 79 -2.46 9.25 0.62
CA LYS A 79 -2.43 10.71 0.92
C LYS A 79 -2.37 10.99 2.41
N SER A 80 -3.16 10.30 3.23
CA SER A 80 -3.16 10.46 4.69
C SER A 80 -1.77 10.18 5.26
N VAL A 81 -1.11 9.11 4.84
CA VAL A 81 0.25 8.79 5.31
C VAL A 81 1.28 9.79 4.78
N ARG A 82 1.21 10.20 3.50
CA ARG A 82 2.10 11.26 2.97
C ARG A 82 2.01 12.54 3.80
N LEU A 83 0.79 12.99 4.10
CA LEU A 83 0.55 14.17 4.91
C LEU A 83 1.12 14.00 6.31
N ALA A 84 0.88 12.85 6.94
CA ALA A 84 1.34 12.60 8.29
C ALA A 84 2.86 12.50 8.40
N ASN A 85 3.54 11.87 7.42
CA ASN A 85 5.00 11.84 7.30
C ASN A 85 5.56 13.25 7.18
N PHE A 86 4.95 14.07 6.33
CA PHE A 86 5.35 15.47 6.15
C PHE A 86 5.18 16.29 7.43
N THR A 87 4.03 16.19 8.10
CA THR A 87 3.70 16.99 9.30
C THR A 87 4.49 16.58 10.53
N ASN A 88 4.74 15.28 10.73
CA ASN A 88 5.36 14.76 11.95
C ASN A 88 6.85 14.43 11.78
N HIS A 89 7.42 14.64 10.60
CA HIS A 89 8.81 14.27 10.27
C HIS A 89 9.13 12.80 10.56
N VAL A 90 8.19 11.91 10.22
CA VAL A 90 8.32 10.45 10.34
C VAL A 90 8.34 9.79 8.97
N ASP A 91 8.78 8.53 8.92
CA ASP A 91 8.80 7.71 7.70
C ASP A 91 8.07 6.39 7.99
N ILE A 92 6.73 6.45 7.93
CA ILE A 92 5.85 5.29 8.06
C ILE A 92 5.13 5.00 6.74
N ASP A 93 4.62 3.78 6.61
CA ASP A 93 3.91 3.32 5.42
C ASP A 93 2.69 2.46 5.76
N LEU A 94 1.95 2.02 4.75
CA LEU A 94 0.69 1.33 4.98
C LEU A 94 0.89 -0.08 5.56
N CYS A 95 0.33 -0.29 6.74
CA CYS A 95 0.18 -1.61 7.34
C CYS A 95 -1.09 -2.29 6.80
N LEU A 96 -0.95 -3.45 6.13
CA LEU A 96 -2.08 -4.17 5.53
C LEU A 96 -3.19 -4.49 6.54
N GLY A 97 -2.82 -4.97 7.73
CA GLY A 97 -3.78 -5.33 8.77
C GLY A 97 -4.63 -4.12 9.19
N CYS A 98 -3.98 -3.02 9.57
CA CYS A 98 -4.66 -1.79 9.96
C CYS A 98 -5.43 -1.16 8.82
N PHE A 99 -4.90 -1.15 7.59
CA PHE A 99 -5.61 -0.65 6.41
C PHE A 99 -6.93 -1.40 6.17
N SER A 100 -6.90 -2.72 6.36
CA SER A 100 -8.07 -3.58 6.15
C SER A 100 -9.19 -3.28 7.14
N THR A 101 -8.85 -2.92 8.38
CA THR A 101 -9.82 -2.65 9.46
C THR A 101 -10.05 -1.17 9.74
N ALA A 102 -9.30 -0.27 9.10
CA ALA A 102 -9.39 1.17 9.31
C ALA A 102 -10.80 1.69 9.00
N GLN A 103 -11.37 2.42 9.97
CA GLN A 103 -12.66 3.10 9.87
C GLN A 103 -12.51 4.63 9.92
N GLU A 104 -11.63 5.14 10.79
CA GLU A 104 -11.49 6.59 11.02
C GLU A 104 -10.21 7.17 10.42
N ASN A 105 -9.07 6.46 10.57
CA ASN A 105 -7.79 6.91 10.07
C ASN A 105 -6.90 5.75 9.58
N PHE A 106 -5.90 6.07 8.77
CA PHE A 106 -4.97 5.11 8.16
C PHE A 106 -3.58 5.09 8.81
N VAL A 107 -3.38 5.92 9.83
CA VAL A 107 -2.04 6.27 10.30
C VAL A 107 -1.79 5.72 11.70
N GLU A 108 -2.82 5.66 12.53
CA GLU A 108 -2.76 5.11 13.87
C GLU A 108 -2.78 3.59 13.83
N ARG A 109 -2.22 3.01 14.90
CA ARG A 109 -2.18 1.57 15.07
C ARG A 109 -3.53 1.06 15.59
N GLN A 110 -4.15 0.16 14.84
CA GLN A 110 -5.38 -0.50 15.26
C GLN A 110 -5.12 -1.55 16.38
N PRO A 111 -6.08 -1.80 17.28
CA PRO A 111 -5.96 -2.82 18.32
C PRO A 111 -5.58 -4.20 17.75
N GLY A 112 -4.58 -4.85 18.34
CA GLY A 112 -4.11 -6.16 17.90
C GLY A 112 -3.08 -6.13 16.75
N CYS A 113 -2.72 -4.97 16.22
CA CYS A 113 -1.62 -4.88 15.25
C CYS A 113 -0.25 -5.12 15.92
N ARG A 114 0.50 -6.08 15.38
CA ARG A 114 1.85 -6.45 15.86
C ARG A 114 2.97 -5.50 15.41
N PHE A 115 2.72 -4.67 14.39
CA PHE A 115 3.73 -3.79 13.83
C PHE A 115 3.66 -2.43 14.51
N THR A 116 4.61 -2.11 15.37
CA THR A 116 4.64 -0.85 16.12
C THR A 116 5.31 0.28 15.35
N THR A 117 6.24 -0.03 14.47
CA THR A 117 7.06 0.94 13.72
C THR A 117 6.43 1.43 12.42
N ARG A 118 5.21 1.00 12.10
CA ARG A 118 4.50 1.34 10.85
C ARG A 118 3.37 2.36 11.04
N HIS A 119 3.30 3.00 12.21
CA HIS A 119 2.18 3.84 12.61
C HIS A 119 2.66 5.10 13.30
N LEU A 120 1.84 6.14 13.24
CA LEU A 120 1.91 7.22 14.22
C LEU A 120 1.26 6.71 15.50
N TRP A 121 1.90 7.06 16.62
CA TRP A 121 1.67 6.62 17.99
C TRP A 121 0.21 6.29 18.32
#